data_AF-A0A8T3LHV2-F1
#
_entry.id   AF-A0A8T3LHV2-F1
#
_cell.length_a   1.000
_cell.length_b   1.000
_cell.length_c   1.000
_cell.angle_alpha   90.00
_cell.angle_beta   90.00
_cell.angle_gamma   90.00
#
_symmetry.space_group_name_H-M   'P 1'
#
loop_
_entity.id
_entity.type
_entity.pdbx_description
1 polymer ?
#
loop_
_entity_poly.entity_id
_entity_poly.type
_entity_poly.pdbx_seq_one_letter_code
_entity_poly.pdbx_strand_id
1 'polypeptide(L)'
;KMLAGMIDLMPSSMALLAPNVNSYRRFQPGMYVPTQASWGHNNRTVALRIPCGDRHNHRVEYRVAGADANPYLVMAAIFAGILHGLD
;
A
#
# COMPACT_ATOMS: atom_id res chain seq x y z
N LYS A 1 -1.66 15.03 -0.70
CA LYS A 1 -1.63 14.92 -2.17
C LYS A 1 -1.24 13.51 -2.59
N MET A 2 0.05 13.16 -2.72
CA MET A 2 0.49 11.79 -3.09
C MET A 2 -0.16 10.65 -2.27
N LEU A 3 -0.20 10.75 -0.93
CA LEU A 3 -0.82 9.74 -0.07
C LEU A 3 -2.33 9.57 -0.35
N ALA A 4 -3.02 10.66 -0.67
CA ALA A 4 -4.45 10.63 -0.94
C ALA A 4 -4.73 9.86 -2.24
N GLY A 5 -3.99 10.12 -3.32
CA GLY A 5 -4.15 9.40 -4.58
C GLY A 5 -3.81 7.91 -4.48
N MET A 6 -2.77 7.56 -3.72
CA MET A 6 -2.45 6.15 -3.44
C MET A 6 -3.55 5.42 -2.65
N ILE A 7 -4.21 6.10 -1.69
CA ILE A 7 -5.34 5.53 -0.95
C ILE A 7 -6.56 5.37 -1.86
N ASP A 8 -6.84 6.38 -2.67
CA ASP A 8 -8.00 6.41 -3.57
C ASP A 8 -7.96 5.27 -4.60
N LEU A 9 -6.80 5.03 -5.22
CA LEU A 9 -6.64 3.96 -6.21
C LEU A 9 -6.39 2.57 -5.61
N MET A 10 -6.15 2.45 -4.31
CA MET A 10 -5.77 1.18 -3.67
C MET A 10 -6.84 0.07 -3.84
N PRO A 11 -8.14 0.32 -3.61
CA PRO A 11 -9.16 -0.72 -3.81
C PRO A 11 -9.18 -1.26 -5.23
N SER A 12 -9.12 -0.37 -6.23
CA SER A 12 -9.10 -0.73 -7.66
C SER A 12 -7.81 -1.47 -8.07
N SER A 13 -6.71 -1.22 -7.36
CA SER A 13 -5.40 -1.84 -7.64
C SER A 13 -5.25 -3.24 -7.04
N MET A 14 -6.22 -3.74 -6.26
CA MET A 14 -6.08 -5.00 -5.52
C MET A 14 -5.78 -6.21 -6.40
N ALA A 15 -6.32 -6.27 -7.62
CA ALA A 15 -6.02 -7.35 -8.56
C ALA A 15 -4.53 -7.42 -8.96
N LEU A 16 -3.81 -6.29 -8.89
CA LEU A 16 -2.37 -6.22 -9.15
C LEU A 16 -1.56 -6.52 -7.88
N LEU A 17 -2.06 -6.07 -6.72
CA LEU A 17 -1.37 -6.17 -5.42
C LEU A 17 -1.55 -7.55 -4.74
N ALA A 18 -2.60 -8.28 -5.11
CA ALA A 18 -3.00 -9.58 -4.59
C ALA A 18 -3.57 -10.42 -5.75
N PRO A 19 -2.72 -10.95 -6.65
CA PRO A 19 -3.15 -11.44 -7.96
C PRO A 19 -3.81 -12.81 -7.96
N ASN A 20 -3.78 -13.55 -6.85
CA ASN A 20 -4.33 -14.90 -6.79
C ASN A 20 -5.18 -15.13 -5.52
N VAL A 21 -5.96 -16.21 -5.52
CA VAL A 21 -6.87 -16.53 -4.41
C VAL A 21 -6.12 -16.69 -3.08
N ASN A 22 -4.89 -17.23 -3.11
CA ASN A 22 -4.08 -17.39 -1.91
C ASN A 22 -3.62 -16.04 -1.32
N SER A 23 -3.39 -15.03 -2.17
CA SER A 23 -3.08 -13.66 -1.74
C SER A 23 -4.15 -13.08 -0.82
N TYR A 24 -5.42 -13.47 -0.98
CA TYR A 24 -6.54 -12.95 -0.19
C TYR A 24 -6.66 -13.58 1.20
N ARG A 25 -6.11 -14.78 1.41
CA ARG A 25 -6.21 -15.50 2.70
C ARG A 25 -5.56 -14.76 3.86
N ARG A 26 -4.60 -13.88 3.59
CA ARG A 26 -3.90 -13.06 4.62
C ARG A 26 -4.65 -11.81 5.05
N PHE A 27 -5.67 -11.37 4.32
CA PHE A 27 -6.46 -10.17 4.66
C PHE A 27 -7.52 -10.50 5.71
N GLN A 28 -7.05 -10.81 6.92
CA GLN A 28 -7.90 -11.17 8.05
C GLN A 28 -7.49 -10.39 9.30
N PRO A 29 -8.43 -10.08 10.22
CA PRO A 29 -8.10 -9.48 11.50
C PRO A 29 -7.02 -10.28 12.25
N GLY A 30 -6.07 -9.58 12.88
CA GLY A 30 -5.00 -10.22 13.66
C GLY A 30 -3.79 -10.71 12.86
N MET A 31 -3.83 -10.67 11.52
CA MET A 31 -2.72 -11.15 10.66
C MET A 31 -1.67 -10.07 10.34
N TYR A 32 -1.70 -8.91 11.00
CA TYR A 32 -0.80 -7.76 10.76
C TYR A 32 -0.78 -7.24 9.31
N VAL A 33 -1.77 -7.63 8.51
CA VAL A 33 -2.01 -7.15 7.15
C VAL A 33 -3.08 -6.05 7.19
N PRO A 34 -2.86 -4.93 6.48
CA PRO A 34 -3.87 -3.88 6.38
C PRO A 34 -5.08 -4.37 5.57
N THR A 35 -6.28 -4.22 6.13
CA THR A 35 -7.55 -4.56 5.48
C THR A 35 -8.34 -3.35 4.99
N GLN A 36 -7.86 -2.14 5.31
CA GLN A 36 -8.48 -0.87 4.93
C GLN A 36 -7.47 0.05 4.26
N ALA A 37 -7.91 0.74 3.21
CA ALA A 37 -7.13 1.81 2.58
C ALA A 37 -6.97 2.98 3.56
N SER A 38 -5.82 3.02 4.21
CA SER A 38 -5.55 3.86 5.38
C SER A 38 -4.08 4.25 5.44
N TRP A 39 -3.77 5.34 6.13
CA TRP A 39 -2.39 5.75 6.39
C TRP A 39 -2.18 6.25 7.82
N GLY A 40 -0.93 6.28 8.25
CA GLY A 40 -0.58 6.79 9.59
C GLY A 40 0.92 6.84 9.85
N HIS A 41 1.30 7.70 10.80
CA HIS A 41 2.67 7.86 11.26
C HIS A 41 3.00 6.80 12.32
N ASN A 42 4.07 6.05 12.09
CA ASN A 42 4.55 4.94 12.92
C ASN A 42 3.48 3.89 13.30
N ASN A 43 2.38 3.82 12.53
CA ASN A 43 1.30 2.89 12.77
C ASN A 43 1.49 1.61 11.94
N ARG A 44 1.52 0.44 12.57
CA ARG A 44 1.68 -0.87 11.90
C ARG A 44 0.36 -1.54 11.51
N THR A 45 -0.78 -0.89 11.70
CA THR A 45 -2.09 -1.43 11.28
C THR A 45 -2.59 -0.84 9.95
N VAL A 46 -1.97 0.25 9.49
CA VAL A 46 -2.38 0.97 8.27
C VAL A 46 -1.74 0.43 6.99
N ALA A 47 -2.39 0.69 5.86
CA ALA A 47 -1.92 0.27 4.54
C ALA A 47 -0.68 1.04 4.06
N LEU A 48 -0.65 2.36 4.30
CA LEU A 48 0.49 3.23 4.04
C LEU A 48 1.08 3.69 5.36
N ARG A 49 2.30 3.28 5.68
CA ARG A 49 2.98 3.70 6.92
C ARG A 49 4.06 4.73 6.61
N ILE A 50 4.13 5.78 7.41
CA ILE A 50 5.30 6.66 7.48
C ILE A 50 6.09 6.25 8.72
N PRO A 51 7.24 5.57 8.59
CA PRO A 51 8.04 5.16 9.74
C PRO A 51 8.66 6.36 10.45
N CYS A 52 8.96 6.20 11.74
CA CYS A 52 9.89 7.12 12.39
C CYS A 52 11.26 7.04 11.71
N GLY A 53 11.86 8.20 11.44
CA GLY A 53 13.18 8.31 10.84
C GLY A 53 13.61 9.76 10.80
N ASP A 54 14.90 9.98 10.55
CA ASP A 54 15.42 11.31 10.26
C ASP A 54 14.94 11.81 8.89
N ARG A 55 15.32 13.04 8.54
CA ARG A 55 14.94 13.67 7.27
C ARG A 55 15.44 12.90 6.05
N HIS A 56 16.58 12.20 6.14
CA HIS A 56 17.15 11.44 5.04
C HIS A 56 16.45 10.09 4.83
N ASN A 57 15.80 9.57 5.87
CA ASN A 57 15.10 8.29 5.86
C ASN A 57 13.57 8.43 5.77
N HIS A 58 13.06 9.64 5.48
CA HIS A 58 11.63 9.91 5.35
C HIS A 58 11.07 9.20 4.11
N ARG A 59 10.17 8.24 4.33
CA ARG A 59 9.65 7.39 3.26
C ARG A 59 8.23 6.91 3.57
N VAL A 60 7.54 6.46 2.53
CA VAL A 60 6.24 5.80 2.62
C VAL A 60 6.46 4.30 2.43
N GLU A 61 5.95 3.50 3.36
CA GLU A 61 5.89 2.04 3.23
C GLU A 61 4.51 1.62 2.75
N TYR A 62 4.46 1.01 1.56
CA TYR A 62 3.24 0.46 0.97
C TYR A 62 3.10 -1.01 1.37
N ARG A 63 2.15 -1.32 2.26
CA ARG A 63 2.13 -2.60 3.00
C ARG A 63 1.11 -3.61 2.47
N VAL A 64 0.43 -3.28 1.37
CA VAL A 64 -0.64 -4.13 0.82
C VAL A 64 -0.08 -5.22 -0.07
N ALA A 65 0.91 -4.97 -0.92
CA ALA A 65 1.39 -5.97 -1.90
C ALA A 65 1.97 -7.23 -1.23
N GLY A 66 1.65 -8.40 -1.78
CA GLY A 66 2.24 -9.69 -1.37
C GLY A 66 3.51 -10.03 -2.16
N ALA A 67 4.30 -10.99 -1.67
CA ALA A 67 5.50 -11.48 -2.37
C ALA A 67 5.19 -12.23 -3.67
N ASP A 68 3.94 -12.65 -3.84
CA ASP A 68 3.39 -13.32 -5.01
C ASP A 68 2.90 -12.34 -6.10
N ALA A 69 2.93 -11.04 -5.83
CA ALA A 69 2.59 -10.01 -6.80
C ALA A 69 3.75 -9.74 -7.78
N ASN A 70 3.43 -9.42 -9.03
CA ASN A 70 4.44 -9.01 -10.01
C ASN A 70 5.02 -7.64 -9.60
N PRO A 71 6.33 -7.53 -9.31
CA PRO A 71 6.91 -6.30 -8.77
C PRO A 71 6.79 -5.11 -9.73
N TYR A 72 6.80 -5.34 -11.05
CA TYR A 72 6.65 -4.27 -12.03
C TYR A 72 5.23 -3.67 -12.01
N LEU A 73 4.21 -4.53 -11.91
CA LEU A 73 2.81 -4.09 -11.83
C LEU A 73 2.51 -3.41 -10.50
N VAL A 74 3.09 -3.89 -9.40
CA VAL A 74 3.00 -3.23 -8.09
C VAL A 74 3.57 -1.82 -8.15
N MET A 75 4.79 -1.66 -8.69
CA MET A 75 5.40 -0.35 -8.82
C MET A 75 4.62 0.58 -9.74
N ALA A 76 4.10 0.07 -10.87
CA ALA A 76 3.25 0.84 -11.76
C ALA A 76 1.97 1.36 -11.07
N ALA A 77 1.29 0.51 -10.29
CA ALA A 77 0.10 0.90 -9.53
C ALA A 77 0.40 1.96 -8.47
N ILE A 78 1.52 1.83 -7.76
CA ILE A 78 1.96 2.82 -6.76
C ILE A 78 2.25 4.17 -7.43
N PHE A 79 2.98 4.19 -8.55
CA PHE A 79 3.29 5.44 -9.25
C PHE A 79 2.05 6.09 -9.86
N ALA A 80 1.11 5.30 -10.39
CA ALA A 80 -0.17 5.81 -10.85
C ALA A 80 -0.94 6.50 -9.71
N GLY A 81 -0.98 5.90 -8.51
CA GLY A 81 -1.60 6.52 -7.32
C GLY A 81 -0.90 7.79 -6.86
N ILE A 82 0.43 7.84 -6.96
CA ILE A 82 1.20 9.06 -6.66
C ILE A 82 0.83 10.18 -7.62
N LEU A 83 0.85 9.89 -8.93
CA LEU A 83 0.54 10.86 -9.98
C LEU A 83 -0.90 11.39 -9.86
N HIS A 84 -1.88 10.48 -9.70
CA HIS A 84 -3.29 10.81 -9.50
C HIS A 84 -3.53 11.73 -8.29
N GLY A 85 -2.72 11.62 -7.24
CA GLY A 85 -2.84 12.49 -6.07
C GLY A 85 -2.10 13.82 -6.18
N LEU A 86 -1.22 13.99 -7.18
CA LEU A 86 -0.47 15.20 -7.45
C LEU A 86 -1.15 16.11 -8.46
N ASP A 87 -1.80 15.51 -9.45
CA ASP A 87 -2.73 16.16 -10.37
C ASP A 87 -3.89 16.82 -9.60
#